data_AF-A0A965VEL7-F1
#
_entry.id   AF-A0A965VEL7-F1
#
_cell.length_a   1.000
_cell.length_b   1.000
_cell.length_c   1.000
_cell.angle_alpha   90.00
_cell.angle_beta   90.00
_cell.angle_gamma   90.00
#
_symmetry.space_group_name_H-M   'P 1'
#
loop_
_entity.id
_entity.type
_entity.pdbx_description
1 polymer ?
#
loop_
_entity_poly.entity_id
_entity_poly.type
_entity_poly.pdbx_seq_one_letter_code
_entity_poly.pdbx_strand_id
1 'polypeptide(L)'
;MPSFCLEVSGPFACFTRPEMKVERVSYDVMTPSSARSIFEAILWKPAIRWRVHRIEVLKPIRWINLRRNEVSAVLSTRNVQQAMTAGSGTLG
;
A
#
# COMPACT_ATOMS: atom_id res chain seq x y z
N MET A 1 8.34 -22.34 19.61
CA MET A 1 8.60 -20.97 19.14
C MET A 1 7.62 -20.05 19.84
N PRO A 2 8.05 -18.91 20.39
CA PRO A 2 7.13 -17.95 20.99
C PRO A 2 6.18 -17.39 19.92
N SER A 3 4.89 -17.30 20.24
CA SER A 3 3.87 -16.68 19.41
C SER A 3 3.60 -15.27 19.93
N PHE A 4 3.66 -14.28 19.03
CA PHE A 4 3.33 -12.89 19.34
C PHE A 4 1.92 -12.58 18.83
N CYS A 5 1.16 -11.84 19.63
CA CYS A 5 -0.16 -11.33 19.27
C CYS A 5 -0.13 -9.80 19.29
N LEU A 6 -0.73 -9.17 18.28
CA LEU A 6 -0.77 -7.72 18.13
C LEU A 6 -2.18 -7.32 17.70
N GLU A 7 -2.82 -6.46 18.49
CA GLU A 7 -4.05 -5.79 18.08
C GLU A 7 -3.69 -4.55 17.24
N VAL A 8 -4.27 -4.44 16.05
CA VAL A 8 -4.08 -3.31 15.14
C VAL A 8 -5.44 -2.71 14.83
N SER A 9 -5.58 -1.40 15.05
CA SER A 9 -6.81 -0.67 14.75
C SER A 9 -6.51 0.70 14.14
N GLY A 10 -7.49 1.22 13.40
CA GLY A 10 -7.45 2.54 12.79
C GLY A 10 -8.83 2.96 12.29
N PRO A 11 -9.02 4.25 11.95
CA PRO A 11 -10.29 4.75 11.45
C PRO A 11 -10.62 4.23 10.03
N PHE A 12 -9.61 3.96 9.21
CA PHE A 12 -9.74 3.44 7.85
C PHE A 12 -8.65 2.41 7.56
N ALA A 13 -8.91 1.51 6.61
CA ALA A 13 -7.94 0.56 6.08
C ALA A 13 -8.14 0.37 4.58
N CYS A 14 -7.06 0.14 3.83
CA CYS A 14 -7.14 -0.19 2.41
C CYS A 14 -6.08 -1.23 2.04
N PHE A 15 -6.48 -2.50 1.99
CA PHE A 15 -5.67 -3.63 1.55
C PHE A 15 -5.94 -3.86 0.07
N THR A 16 -5.28 -3.10 -0.80
CA THR A 16 -5.66 -3.00 -2.22
C THR A 16 -5.63 -4.35 -2.93
N ARG A 17 -6.72 -4.68 -3.63
CA ARG A 17 -6.83 -5.79 -4.58
C ARG A 17 -6.01 -5.48 -5.84
N PRO A 18 -5.09 -6.36 -6.28
CA PRO A 18 -4.17 -6.05 -7.38
C PRO A 18 -4.87 -5.88 -8.73
N GLU A 19 -6.07 -6.44 -8.91
CA GLU A 19 -6.82 -6.38 -10.16
C GLU A 19 -7.37 -4.97 -10.45
N MET A 20 -7.58 -4.16 -9.40
CA MET A 20 -8.25 -2.85 -9.50
C MET A 20 -7.25 -1.72 -9.24
N LYS A 21 -6.39 -1.47 -10.23
CA LYS A 21 -5.26 -0.53 -10.11
C LYS A 21 -5.64 0.94 -10.12
N VAL A 22 -6.65 1.31 -10.92
CA VAL A 22 -7.09 2.71 -11.08
C VAL A 22 -7.98 3.12 -9.92
N GLU A 23 -8.98 2.31 -9.61
CA GLU A 23 -9.86 2.50 -8.46
C GLU A 23 -9.51 1.46 -7.39
N ARG A 24 -8.86 1.92 -6.32
CA ARG A 24 -8.38 1.00 -5.27
C ARG A 24 -9.56 0.45 -4.46
N VAL A 25 -9.80 -0.84 -4.60
CA VAL A 25 -10.74 -1.59 -3.79
C VAL A 25 -9.98 -2.43 -2.77
N SER A 26 -10.35 -2.34 -1.50
CA SER A 26 -9.72 -3.14 -0.44
C SER A 26 -10.19 -4.59 -0.49
N TYR A 27 -9.38 -5.52 0.02
CA TYR A 27 -9.88 -6.79 0.55
C TYR A 27 -10.73 -6.54 1.79
N ASP A 28 -11.63 -7.47 2.06
CA ASP A 28 -12.57 -7.44 3.19
C ASP A 28 -11.81 -7.55 4.53
N VAL A 29 -10.67 -8.22 4.53
CA VAL A 29 -9.80 -8.44 5.70
C VAL A 29 -8.35 -8.10 5.37
N MET A 30 -7.55 -7.89 6.43
CA MET A 30 -6.10 -7.68 6.30
C MET A 30 -5.44 -8.87 5.61
N THR A 31 -4.56 -8.59 4.64
CA THR A 31 -3.78 -9.65 3.97
C THR A 31 -2.62 -10.10 4.85
N PRO A 32 -2.16 -11.37 4.75
CA PRO A 32 -0.98 -11.84 5.47
C PRO A 32 0.29 -11.01 5.18
N SER A 33 0.44 -10.50 3.95
CA SER A 33 1.53 -9.59 3.60
C SER A 33 1.45 -8.27 4.38
N SER A 34 0.26 -7.67 4.48
CA SER A 34 0.07 -6.43 5.24
C SER A 34 0.30 -6.66 6.74
N ALA A 35 -0.22 -7.77 7.29
CA ALA A 35 0.02 -8.14 8.69
C ALA A 35 1.52 -8.31 8.98
N ARG A 36 2.25 -9.01 8.08
CA ARG A 36 3.71 -9.14 8.17
C ARG A 36 4.40 -7.77 8.17
N SER A 37 4.04 -6.89 7.25
CA SER A 37 4.64 -5.54 7.16
C SER A 37 4.43 -4.70 8.42
N ILE A 38 3.31 -4.88 9.13
CA ILE A 38 3.09 -4.20 10.42
C ILE A 38 4.08 -4.70 11.48
N PHE A 39 4.30 -6.00 11.59
CA PHE A 39 5.32 -6.54 12.50
C PHE A 39 6.74 -6.06 12.10
N GLU A 40 7.04 -6.05 10.80
CA GLU A 40 8.34 -5.57 10.29
C GLU A 40 8.57 -4.08 10.59
N ALA A 41 7.51 -3.25 10.55
CA ALA A 41 7.59 -1.84 10.90
C ALA A 41 7.88 -1.60 12.40
N ILE A 42 7.47 -2.52 13.28
CA ILE A 42 7.79 -2.46 14.72
C ILE A 42 9.21 -2.94 14.97
N LEU A 43 9.55 -4.12 14.44
CA LEU A 43 10.88 -4.70 14.55
C LEU A 43 11.20 -5.58 13.35
N TRP A 44 12.27 -5.23 12.64
CA TRP A 44 12.83 -6.06 11.60
C TRP A 44 14.36 -6.04 11.63
N LYS A 45 14.95 -7.20 11.36
CA LYS A 45 16.38 -7.38 11.07
C LYS A 45 16.50 -8.46 9.98
N PRO A 46 17.57 -8.47 9.16
CA PRO A 46 17.78 -9.49 8.14
C PRO A 46 17.76 -10.94 8.68
N ALA A 47 18.14 -11.13 9.94
CA ALA A 47 18.12 -12.44 10.62
C ALA A 47 16.73 -12.87 11.11
N ILE A 48 15.71 -12.01 11.02
CA ILE A 48 14.36 -12.26 11.54
C ILE A 48 13.38 -12.37 10.37
N ARG A 49 12.48 -13.35 10.41
CA ARG A 49 11.35 -13.47 9.48
C ARG A 49 10.06 -13.66 10.25
N TRP A 50 9.10 -12.77 10.02
CA TRP A 50 7.76 -12.86 10.57
C TRP A 50 6.89 -13.79 9.73
N ARG A 51 6.32 -14.82 10.37
CA ARG A 51 5.34 -15.73 9.76
C ARG A 51 3.98 -15.50 10.38
N VAL A 52 3.03 -15.05 9.57
CA VAL A 52 1.64 -14.86 10.00
C VAL A 52 0.96 -16.23 10.07
N HIS A 53 0.38 -16.53 11.22
CA HIS A 53 -0.34 -17.78 11.46
C HIS A 53 -1.86 -17.60 11.48
N ARG A 54 -2.34 -16.46 11.97
CA ARG A 54 -3.76 -16.17 12.12
C ARG A 54 -3.99 -14.66 12.03
N ILE A 55 -5.15 -14.28 11.51
CA ILE A 55 -5.70 -12.93 11.54
C ILE A 55 -7.10 -13.06 12.13
N GLU A 56 -7.39 -12.32 13.19
CA GLU A 56 -8.70 -12.30 13.84
C GLU A 56 -9.39 -10.96 13.57
N VAL A 57 -10.63 -11.02 13.08
CA VAL A 57 -11.41 -9.83 12.74
C VAL A 57 -12.28 -9.47 13.93
N LEU A 58 -11.92 -8.40 14.63
CA LEU A 58 -12.59 -7.97 15.87
C LEU A 58 -13.80 -7.04 15.65
N LYS A 59 -13.95 -6.47 14.45
CA LYS A 59 -15.01 -5.50 14.11
C LYS A 59 -15.69 -5.88 12.80
N PRO A 60 -17.00 -5.58 12.63
CA PRO A 60 -17.70 -5.85 11.38
C PRO A 60 -17.08 -5.06 10.22
N ILE A 61 -17.02 -5.69 9.06
CA ILE A 61 -16.48 -5.10 7.83
C ILE A 61 -17.46 -4.04 7.32
N ARG A 62 -16.97 -2.82 7.08
CA ARG A 62 -17.75 -1.70 6.57
C ARG A 62 -16.95 -0.99 5.48
N TRP A 63 -17.65 -0.58 4.44
CA TRP A 63 -17.08 0.06 3.27
C TRP A 63 -17.45 1.54 3.23
N ILE A 64 -16.52 2.35 2.73
CA ILE A 64 -16.78 3.75 2.37
C ILE A 64 -16.17 4.04 1.02
N ASN A 65 -16.76 4.98 0.30
CA ASN A 65 -16.18 5.52 -0.93
C ASN A 65 -15.39 6.78 -0.59
N LEU A 66 -14.11 6.82 -0.97
CA LEU A 66 -13.24 7.94 -0.75
C LEU A 66 -12.55 8.32 -2.06
N ARG A 67 -12.71 9.57 -2.49
CA ARG A 67 -12.10 10.11 -3.70
C ARG A 67 -10.95 11.03 -3.33
N ARG A 68 -9.79 10.84 -3.97
CA ARG A 68 -8.63 11.74 -3.87
C ARG A 68 -8.20 12.17 -5.27
N ASN A 69 -7.61 13.35 -5.35
CA ASN A 69 -6.84 13.76 -6.52
C ASN A 69 -5.43 13.20 -6.36
N GLU A 70 -5.06 12.25 -7.20
CA GLU A 70 -3.74 11.62 -7.20
C GLU A 70 -2.98 11.96 -8.48
N VAL A 71 -1.65 11.90 -8.41
CA VAL A 71 -0.80 12.13 -9.58
C VAL A 71 -0.90 10.92 -10.52
N SER A 72 -1.27 11.16 -11.77
CA SER A 72 -1.46 10.12 -12.79
C SER A 72 -0.13 9.56 -13.31
N ALA A 73 0.85 10.45 -13.54
CA ALA A 73 2.19 10.09 -13.98
C ALA A 73 3.19 11.13 -13.49
N VAL A 74 4.42 10.69 -13.23
CA VAL A 74 5.56 11.58 -12.98
C VAL A 74 6.28 11.77 -14.31
N LEU A 75 6.40 13.03 -14.73
CA LEU A 75 7.13 13.41 -15.94
C LEU A 75 8.59 12.95 -15.87
N SER A 76 9.08 12.40 -16.99
CA SER A 76 10.49 12.03 -17.11
C SER A 76 11.36 13.28 -17.18
N THR A 77 12.32 13.39 -16.27
CA THR A 77 13.30 14.49 -16.24
C THR A 77 14.09 14.60 -17.55
N ARG A 78 14.35 13.47 -18.22
CA ARG A 78 15.02 13.43 -19.52
C ARG A 78 14.18 14.08 -20.62
N ASN A 79 12.88 13.84 -20.64
CA ASN A 79 11.98 14.42 -21.64
C ASN A 79 11.88 15.93 -21.45
N VAL A 80 11.84 16.38 -20.18
CA VAL A 80 11.88 17.79 -19.82
C VAL A 80 13.17 18.45 -20.31
N GLN A 81 14.32 17.84 -20.03
CA GLN A 81 15.62 18.38 -20.45
C GLN A 81 15.73 18.48 -21.99
N GLN A 82 15.28 17.45 -22.71
CA GLN A 82 15.29 17.45 -24.18
C GLN A 82 14.37 18.54 -24.76
N ALA A 83 13.15 18.69 -24.24
CA ALA A 83 12.24 19.75 -24.68
C ALA A 83 12.78 21.15 -24.36
N MET A 84 13.45 21.32 -23.21
CA MET A 84 14.13 22.57 -22.86
C MET A 84 15.27 22.90 -23.82
N THR A 85 16.10 21.92 -24.18
CA THR A 85 17.22 22.13 -25.13
C THR A 85 16.73 22.35 -26.56
N ALA A 86 15.66 21.67 -26.98
CA ALA A 86 15.09 21.79 -28.32
C ALA A 86 14.12 22.99 -28.48
N GLY A 87 13.79 23.70 -27.39
CA GLY A 87 12.83 24.81 -27.38
C GLY A 87 11.37 24.41 -27.64
N SER A 88 11.11 23.14 -27.92
CA SER A 88 9.78 22.54 -28.09
C SER A 88 9.88 21.03 -27.88
N GLY A 89 8.81 20.39 -27.36
CA GLY A 89 8.79 18.94 -27.18
C GLY A 89 7.60 18.46 -26.37
N THR A 90 7.13 17.26 -26.67
CA THR A 90 6.00 16.62 -25.97
C THR A 90 6.49 16.06 -24.63
N LEU A 91 5.98 16.59 -23.53
CA LEU A 91 6.44 16.22 -22.19
C LEU A 91 5.76 14.97 -21.62
N GLY A 92 4.59 14.61 -22.14
CA GLY A 92 3.82 13.43 -21.72
C GLY A 92 3.21 13.61 -20.36
#